data_AF-A0AA47FIL6-F1
#
_entry.id   AF-A0AA47FIL6-F1
#
_cell.length_a   1.000
_cell.length_b   1.000
_cell.length_c   1.000
_cell.angle_alpha   90.00
_cell.angle_beta   90.00
_cell.angle_gamma   90.00
#
_symmetry.space_group_name_H-M   'P 1'
#
loop_
_entity.id
_entity.type
_entity.pdbx_description
1 polymer ?
#
loop_
_entity_poly.entity_id
_entity_poly.type
_entity_poly.pdbx_seq_one_letter_code
_entity_poly.pdbx_strand_id
1 'polypeptide(L)'
;MAPDNAGDDLNAVITAARQIGSSAAQLSQRTSTASTTLGKKGQKLAAISHPSKSGAAAARAVTTAQRSLQDSSTALAELGRAVNQFIQATRQ
;
A
#
# COMPACT_ATOMS: atom_id res chain seq x y z
N MET A 1 -35.86 -22.98 -16.15
CA MET A 1 -34.87 -23.25 -15.08
C MET A 1 -33.67 -22.37 -15.35
N ALA A 2 -33.40 -21.37 -14.48
CA ALA A 2 -32.07 -20.78 -14.28
C ALA A 2 -32.12 -19.77 -13.09
N PRO A 3 -32.18 -20.24 -11.84
CA PRO A 3 -31.87 -19.41 -10.66
C PRO A 3 -30.37 -19.44 -10.27
N ASP A 4 -29.53 -20.19 -11.00
CA ASP A 4 -28.16 -20.52 -10.56
C ASP A 4 -27.12 -19.41 -10.84
N ASN A 5 -27.39 -18.46 -11.76
CA ASN A 5 -26.40 -17.46 -12.19
C ASN A 5 -26.10 -16.37 -11.14
N ALA A 6 -27.07 -15.98 -10.31
CA ALA A 6 -26.88 -14.89 -9.35
C ALA A 6 -25.94 -15.28 -8.18
N GLY A 7 -25.95 -16.56 -7.79
CA GLY A 7 -25.03 -17.09 -6.77
C GLY A 7 -23.59 -17.19 -7.27
N ASP A 8 -23.40 -17.54 -8.54
CA ASP A 8 -22.08 -17.61 -9.17
C ASP A 8 -21.47 -16.22 -9.39
N ASP A 9 -22.25 -15.24 -9.83
CA ASP A 9 -21.79 -13.84 -9.98
C ASP A 9 -21.34 -13.25 -8.63
N LEU A 10 -22.10 -13.50 -7.55
CA LEU A 10 -21.74 -13.03 -6.21
C LEU A 10 -20.44 -13.68 -5.70
N ASN A 11 -20.27 -14.98 -5.93
CA ASN A 11 -19.04 -15.69 -5.59
C ASN A 11 -17.83 -15.17 -6.40
N ALA A 12 -18.02 -14.83 -7.67
CA ALA A 12 -16.98 -14.21 -8.49
C ALA A 12 -16.58 -12.83 -7.94
N VAL A 13 -17.55 -12.00 -7.55
CA VAL A 13 -17.31 -10.70 -6.91
C VAL A 13 -16.57 -10.84 -5.58
N ILE A 14 -16.97 -11.78 -4.72
CA ILE A 14 -16.27 -12.06 -3.45
C ILE A 14 -14.84 -12.52 -3.71
N THR A 15 -14.61 -13.34 -4.74
CA THR A 15 -13.28 -13.83 -5.12
C THR A 15 -12.40 -12.68 -5.61
N ALA A 16 -12.92 -11.82 -6.48
CA ALA A 16 -12.22 -10.64 -6.95
C ALA A 16 -11.88 -9.69 -5.79
N ALA A 17 -12.84 -9.46 -4.87
CA ALA A 17 -12.62 -8.65 -3.68
C ALA A 17 -11.46 -9.22 -2.84
N ARG A 18 -11.42 -10.54 -2.58
CA ARG A 18 -10.30 -11.16 -1.84
C ARG A 18 -8.96 -10.96 -2.53
N GLN A 19 -8.91 -11.10 -3.86
CA GLN A 19 -7.69 -10.88 -4.63
C GLN A 19 -7.22 -9.42 -4.55
N ILE A 20 -8.15 -8.46 -4.59
CA ILE A 20 -7.86 -7.04 -4.39
C ILE A 20 -7.28 -6.81 -2.98
N GLY A 21 -7.91 -7.36 -1.95
CA GLY A 21 -7.41 -7.25 -0.57
C GLY A 21 -6.01 -7.83 -0.37
N SER A 22 -5.75 -9.01 -0.94
CA SER A 22 -4.42 -9.64 -0.93
C SER A 22 -3.38 -8.79 -1.66
N SER A 23 -3.72 -8.28 -2.85
CA SER A 23 -2.83 -7.43 -3.65
C SER A 23 -2.53 -6.11 -2.93
N ALA A 24 -3.53 -5.51 -2.28
CA ALA A 24 -3.39 -4.30 -1.47
C ALA A 24 -2.46 -4.53 -0.27
N ALA A 25 -2.60 -5.67 0.43
CA ALA A 25 -1.73 -6.04 1.54
C ALA A 25 -0.27 -6.23 1.07
N GLN A 26 -0.06 -6.96 -0.04
CA GLN A 26 1.28 -7.13 -0.62
C GLN A 26 1.91 -5.80 -1.05
N LEU A 27 1.12 -4.93 -1.69
CA LEU A 27 1.59 -3.61 -2.10
C LEU A 27 1.90 -2.71 -0.90
N SER A 28 1.09 -2.78 0.16
CA SER A 28 1.34 -2.06 1.41
C SER A 28 2.67 -2.49 2.03
N GLN A 29 2.91 -3.81 2.13
CA GLN A 29 4.16 -4.34 2.68
C GLN A 29 5.39 -3.93 1.86
N ARG A 30 5.31 -4.00 0.53
CA ARG A 30 6.38 -3.56 -0.38
C ARG A 30 6.65 -2.07 -0.23
N THR A 31 5.59 -1.27 -0.17
CA THR A 31 5.66 0.18 0.00
C THR A 31 6.30 0.56 1.35
N SER A 32 5.92 -0.10 2.43
CA SER A 32 6.53 0.09 3.76
C SER A 32 8.02 -0.28 3.78
N THR A 33 8.39 -1.38 3.12
CA THR A 33 9.80 -1.79 2.96
C THR A 33 10.60 -0.77 2.13
N ALA A 34 10.01 -0.26 1.05
CA ALA A 34 10.60 0.78 0.22
C ALA A 34 10.81 2.08 1.01
N SER A 35 9.79 2.52 1.77
CA SER A 35 9.86 3.67 2.68
C SER A 35 11.03 3.53 3.67
N THR A 36 11.11 2.40 4.38
CA THR A 36 12.18 2.12 5.35
C THR A 36 13.57 2.17 4.70
N THR A 37 13.69 1.61 3.49
CA THR A 37 14.95 1.61 2.75
C THR A 37 15.34 3.00 2.27
N LEU A 38 14.37 3.78 1.77
CA LEU A 38 14.57 5.18 1.40
C LEU A 38 15.01 6.00 2.61
N GLY A 39 14.38 5.84 3.78
CA GLY A 39 14.77 6.53 5.01
C GLY A 39 16.23 6.26 5.39
N LYS A 40 16.66 4.99 5.36
CA LYS A 40 18.07 4.63 5.62
C LYS A 40 19.03 5.23 4.60
N LYS A 41 18.68 5.20 3.31
CA LYS A 41 19.50 5.80 2.24
C LYS A 41 19.53 7.33 2.34
N GLY A 42 18.43 7.96 2.69
CA GLY A 42 18.31 9.41 2.92
C GLY A 42 19.15 9.89 4.10
N GLN A 43 19.14 9.15 5.21
CA GLN A 43 20.03 9.41 6.36
C GLN A 43 21.50 9.29 5.96
N LYS A 44 21.87 8.23 5.23
CA LYS A 44 23.24 8.06 4.73
C LYS A 44 23.64 9.20 3.78
N LEU A 45 22.73 9.60 2.89
CA LEU A 45 22.95 10.72 1.98
C LEU A 45 23.16 12.03 2.74
N ALA A 46 22.34 12.31 3.76
CA ALA A 46 22.49 13.49 4.61
C ALA A 46 23.84 13.52 5.37
N ALA A 47 24.30 12.35 5.83
CA ALA A 47 25.57 12.23 6.56
C ALA A 47 26.78 12.48 5.65
N ILE A 48 26.79 11.96 4.42
CA ILE A 48 27.92 12.14 3.49
C ILE A 48 27.90 13.46 2.73
N SER A 49 26.78 14.19 2.77
CA SER A 49 26.61 15.42 2.02
C SER A 49 26.84 16.70 2.80
N HIS A 50 27.25 16.67 4.07
CA HIS A 50 27.74 17.88 4.73
C HIS A 50 29.13 18.26 4.19
N PRO A 51 29.37 19.50 3.70
CA PRO A 51 28.58 20.75 3.78
C PRO A 51 27.88 21.16 2.46
N SER A 52 27.53 20.20 1.60
CA SER A 52 26.98 20.43 0.27
C SER A 52 25.45 20.69 0.29
N LYS A 53 25.05 21.92 -0.09
CA LYS A 53 23.64 22.35 -0.19
C LYS A 53 22.77 21.41 -1.04
N SER A 54 23.34 20.82 -2.10
CA SER A 54 22.64 19.89 -3.00
C SER A 54 22.27 18.57 -2.33
N GLY A 55 23.11 18.04 -1.44
CA GLY A 55 22.82 16.79 -0.75
C GLY A 55 21.87 16.94 0.44
N ALA A 56 21.84 18.11 1.09
CA ALA A 56 20.78 18.45 2.05
C ALA A 56 19.40 18.53 1.36
N ALA A 57 19.32 19.11 0.15
CA ALA A 57 18.09 19.12 -0.64
C ALA A 57 17.67 17.71 -1.08
N ALA A 58 18.62 16.88 -1.52
CA ALA A 58 18.36 15.50 -1.89
C ALA A 58 17.87 14.65 -0.70
N ALA A 59 18.47 14.83 0.49
CA ALA A 59 18.02 14.17 1.71
C ALA A 59 16.58 14.57 2.07
N ARG A 60 16.23 15.86 1.94
CA ARG A 60 14.85 16.33 2.14
C ARG A 60 13.88 15.71 1.14
N ALA A 61 14.24 15.65 -0.14
CA ALA A 61 13.41 15.02 -1.17
C ALA A 61 13.17 13.53 -0.87
N VAL A 62 14.20 12.81 -0.42
CA VAL A 62 14.07 11.40 -0.01
C VAL A 62 13.16 11.25 1.21
N THR A 63 13.24 12.15 2.19
CA THR A 63 12.33 12.16 3.35
C THR A 63 10.88 12.42 2.94
N THR A 64 10.63 13.33 1.99
CA THR A 64 9.29 13.56 1.45
C THR A 64 8.76 12.32 0.75
N ALA A 65 9.57 11.69 -0.12
CA ALA A 65 9.19 10.46 -0.81
C ALA A 65 8.91 9.30 0.18
N GLN A 66 9.72 9.15 1.23
CA GLN A 66 9.47 8.20 2.31
C GLN A 66 8.07 8.42 2.93
N ARG A 67 7.72 9.68 3.25
CA ARG A 67 6.43 10.00 3.86
C ARG A 67 5.26 9.67 2.93
N SER A 68 5.35 10.03 1.66
CA SER A 68 4.33 9.67 0.67
C SER A 68 4.14 8.15 0.51
N LEU A 69 5.23 7.37 0.60
CA LEU A 69 5.15 5.90 0.62
C LEU A 69 4.49 5.40 1.92
N GLN A 70 4.82 5.99 3.07
CA GLN A 70 4.17 5.65 4.34
C GLN A 70 2.64 5.86 4.26
N ASP A 71 2.20 6.99 3.73
CA ASP A 71 0.79 7.34 3.57
C ASP A 71 0.09 6.38 2.61
N SER A 72 0.76 6.02 1.52
CA SER A 72 0.26 5.02 0.55
C SER A 72 0.11 3.64 1.18
N SER A 73 1.04 3.22 2.05
CA SER A 73 0.94 1.95 2.77
C SER A 73 -0.27 1.93 3.72
N THR A 74 -0.56 3.04 4.39
CA THR A 74 -1.75 3.21 5.23
C THR A 74 -3.04 3.12 4.41
N ALA A 75 -3.13 3.85 3.30
CA ALA A 75 -4.30 3.82 2.42
C ALA A 75 -4.57 2.41 1.87
N LEU A 76 -3.52 1.66 1.53
CA LEU A 76 -3.64 0.27 1.09
C LEU A 76 -4.10 -0.68 2.20
N ALA A 77 -3.69 -0.42 3.45
CA ALA A 77 -4.18 -1.17 4.60
C ALA A 77 -5.67 -0.89 4.87
N GLU A 78 -6.11 0.36 4.73
CA GLU A 78 -7.52 0.75 4.81
C GLU A 78 -8.35 0.11 3.70
N LEU A 79 -7.83 0.07 2.46
CA LEU A 79 -8.46 -0.66 1.35
C LEU A 79 -8.65 -2.14 1.69
N GLY A 80 -7.63 -2.79 2.26
CA GLY A 80 -7.74 -4.17 2.72
C GLY A 80 -8.82 -4.39 3.78
N ARG A 81 -9.00 -3.42 4.70
CA ARG A 81 -10.11 -3.46 5.69
C ARG A 81 -11.47 -3.27 5.04
N ALA A 82 -11.61 -2.31 4.13
CA ALA A 82 -12.86 -2.05 3.41
C ALA A 82 -13.30 -3.25 2.57
N VAL A 83 -12.35 -3.91 1.89
CA VAL A 83 -12.59 -5.16 1.16
C VAL A 83 -13.08 -6.28 2.08
N ASN A 84 -12.48 -6.44 3.26
CA ASN A 84 -12.94 -7.46 4.23
C ASN A 84 -14.35 -7.17 4.74
N GLN A 85 -14.68 -5.90 5.02
CA GLN A 85 -16.03 -5.49 5.41
C GLN A 85 -17.04 -5.77 4.30
N PHE A 86 -16.70 -5.44 3.04
CA PHE A 86 -17.52 -5.75 1.89
C PHE A 86 -17.83 -7.25 1.78
N ILE A 87 -16.82 -8.12 1.90
CA ILE A 87 -16.98 -9.58 1.86
C ILE A 87 -17.87 -10.10 3.01
N GLN A 88 -17.76 -9.51 4.20
CA GLN A 88 -18.60 -9.89 5.34
C GLN A 88 -20.06 -9.48 5.11
N ALA A 89 -20.30 -8.28 4.60
CA ALA A 89 -21.65 -7.78 4.31
C ALA A 89 -22.34 -8.57 3.19
N THR A 90 -21.61 -9.03 2.18
CA THR A 90 -22.15 -9.87 1.09
C THR A 90 -22.40 -11.33 1.46
N ARG A 91 -21.96 -11.76 2.65
CA ARG A 91 -22.19 -13.12 3.17
C ARG A 91 -23.38 -13.22 4.14
N GLN A 92 -24.00 -12.08 4.48
CA GLN A 92 -25.23 -12.00 5.28
C GLN A 92 -26.45 -12.03 4.35
#